data_AF-A0A382HEK3-F1
#
_entry.id   AF-A0A382HEK3-F1
#
_cell.length_a   1.000
_cell.length_b   1.000
_cell.length_c   1.000
_cell.angle_alpha   90.00
_cell.angle_beta   90.00
_cell.angle_gamma   90.00
#
_symmetry.space_group_name_H-M   'P 1'
#
loop_
_entity.id
_entity.type
_entity.pdbx_description
1 polymer ?
#
loop_
_entity_poly.entity_id
_entity_poly.type
_entity_poly.pdbx_seq_one_letter_code
_entity_poly.pdbx_strand_id
1 'polypeptide(L)' 'VNKKLLNSIKRERTLLQKDLFKMDAWMKGKKVCLTIENPNVRETNKPFIRVPAEHVWKKYEPYRMKQTAD' A
#
# COMPACT_ATOMS: atom_id res chain seq x y z
N VAL A 1 -23.79 7.26 11.40
CA VAL A 1 -22.49 7.94 11.68
C VAL A 1 -22.38 9.18 10.80
N ASN A 2 -21.95 10.33 11.35
CA ASN A 2 -21.85 11.58 10.58
C ASN A 2 -20.67 11.54 9.58
N LYS A 3 -20.96 11.67 8.27
CA LYS A 3 -19.97 11.62 7.19
C LYS A 3 -18.92 12.74 7.28
N LYS A 4 -19.30 13.92 7.77
CA LYS A 4 -18.38 15.07 7.92
C LYS A 4 -17.31 14.77 8.97
N LEU A 5 -17.72 14.20 10.10
CA LEU A 5 -16.82 13.79 11.18
C LEU A 5 -15.82 12.73 10.69
N LEU A 6 -16.29 11.70 10.00
CA LEU A 6 -15.43 10.64 9.44
C LEU A 6 -14.38 11.19 8.47
N ASN A 7 -14.75 12.16 7.63
CA ASN A 7 -13.82 12.80 6.71
C ASN A 7 -12.79 13.68 7.43
N SER A 8 -13.14 14.33 8.55
CA SER A 8 -12.17 15.06 9.39
C SER A 8 -11.10 14.14 9.92
N ILE A 9 -11.53 13.06 10.59
CA ILE A 9 -10.64 12.03 11.14
C ILE A 9 -9.74 11.44 10.05
N LYS A 10 -10.27 11.22 8.83
CA LYS A 10 -9.47 10.71 7.71
C LYS A 10 -8.39 11.69 7.24
N ARG A 11 -8.65 13.00 7.29
CA ARG A 11 -7.70 14.05 6.88
C ARG A 11 -6.57 14.22 7.89
N GLU A 12 -6.87 14.05 9.18
CA GLU A 12 -5.91 14.17 10.29
C GLU A 12 -4.87 13.04 10.34
N ARG A 13 -5.04 11.99 9.54
CA ARG A 13 -4.10 10.85 9.51
C ARG A 13 -2.71 11.28 9.06
N THR A 14 -1.71 10.87 9.85
CA THR A 14 -0.29 11.07 9.52
C THR A 14 0.11 10.24 8.30
N LEU A 15 1.27 10.55 7.71
CA LEU A 15 1.83 9.78 6.60
C LEU A 15 2.08 8.32 7.00
N LEU A 16 2.69 8.10 8.17
CA LEU A 16 2.92 6.77 8.72
C LEU A 16 1.62 5.97 8.86
N GLN A 17 0.57 6.57 9.41
CA GLN A 17 -0.73 5.90 9.53
C GLN A 17 -1.31 5.51 8.16
N LYS A 18 -1.18 6.38 7.15
CA LYS A 18 -1.64 6.08 5.78
C LYS A 18 -0.89 4.88 5.20
N ASP A 19 0.40 4.75 5.45
CA ASP A 19 1.20 3.64 4.95
C ASP A 19 0.94 2.34 5.72
N LEU A 20 0.76 2.39 7.04
CA LEU A 20 0.31 1.24 7.83
C LEU A 20 -1.04 0.70 7.33
N PHE A 21 -2.00 1.57 6.99
CA PHE A 21 -3.28 1.13 6.43
C PHE A 21 -3.14 0.49 5.04
N LYS A 22 -2.20 0.95 4.22
CA LYS A 22 -1.89 0.32 2.93
C LYS A 22 -1.26 -1.06 3.13
N MET A 23 -0.33 -1.18 4.08
CA MET A 23 0.29 -2.46 4.43
C MET A 23 -0.77 -3.46 4.96
N ASP A 24 -1.63 -3.05 5.88
CA ASP A 24 -2.74 -3.88 6.39
C ASP A 24 -3.68 -4.34 5.28
N ALA A 25 -4.04 -3.44 4.36
CA ALA A 25 -4.85 -3.79 3.19
C ALA A 25 -4.15 -4.79 2.26
N TRP A 26 -2.85 -4.62 2.04
CA TRP A 26 -2.03 -5.52 1.22
C TRP A 26 -1.87 -6.91 1.86
N MET A 27 -1.63 -6.99 3.17
CA MET A 27 -1.60 -8.26 3.92
C MET A 27 -2.94 -9.02 3.83
N LYS A 28 -4.05 -8.29 3.71
CA LYS A 28 -5.40 -8.86 3.46
C LYS A 28 -5.63 -9.25 1.99
N GLY A 29 -4.60 -9.21 1.14
CA GLY A 29 -4.66 -9.58 -0.28
C GLY A 29 -5.34 -8.55 -1.18
N LYS A 30 -5.53 -7.30 -0.72
CA LYS A 30 -6.12 -6.25 -1.56
C LYS A 30 -5.06 -5.69 -2.52
N LYS A 31 -5.51 -5.32 -3.73
CA LYS A 31 -4.68 -4.61 -4.70
C LYS A 31 -4.43 -3.18 -4.23
N VAL A 32 -3.25 -2.94 -3.66
CA VAL A 32 -2.80 -1.62 -3.19
C VAL A 32 -1.81 -1.04 -4.20
N CYS A 33 -1.86 0.27 -4.42
CA CYS A 33 -0.87 0.99 -5.21
C CYS A 33 -0.07 1.94 -4.32
N LEU A 34 1.23 1.98 -4.54
CA LEU A 34 2.16 2.92 -3.94
C LEU A 34 2.44 4.05 -4.93
N THR A 35 2.59 5.25 -4.39
CA THR A 35 3.08 6.40 -5.15
C THR A 35 4.57 6.48 -4.89
N ILE A 36 5.37 6.21 -5.91
CA ILE A 36 6.83 6.27 -5.83
C ILE A 36 7.33 7.35 -6.79
N GLU A 37 8.51 7.87 -6.51
CA GLU A 37 9.20 8.77 -7.43
C GLU A 37 9.48 8.07 -8.76
N ASN A 38 9.38 8.82 -9.84
CA ASN A 38 9.64 8.29 -11.17
C ASN A 38 11.14 7.99 -11.31
N PRO A 39 11.54 6.72 -11.58
CA PRO A 39 12.94 6.39 -11.81
C PRO A 39 13.53 7.08 -13.05
N ASN A 40 12.70 7.44 -14.04
CA ASN A 40 13.13 8.23 -15.19
C ASN A 40 13.03 9.74 -14.90
N VAL A 41 14.13 10.31 -14.42
CA VAL A 41 14.24 11.74 -14.05
C VAL A 41 14.05 12.69 -15.23
N ARG A 42 14.15 12.22 -16.47
CA ARG A 42 13.97 13.06 -17.67
C ARG A 42 12.50 13.45 -17.91
N GLU A 43 11.56 12.67 -17.38
CA GLU A 43 10.12 12.95 -17.50
C GLU A 43 9.64 13.91 -16.39
N THR A 44 9.96 15.20 -16.54
CA THR A 44 9.61 16.24 -15.57
C THR A 44 8.11 16.43 -15.34
N ASN A 45 7.28 16.11 -16.34
CA ASN A 45 5.82 16.22 -16.24
C ASN A 45 5.18 15.12 -15.37
N LYS A 46 5.92 14.07 -15.03
CA LYS A 46 5.44 12.92 -14.25
C LYS A 46 6.43 12.58 -13.13
N PRO A 47 6.51 13.41 -12.07
CA PRO A 47 7.47 13.21 -10.99
C PRO A 47 7.18 11.96 -10.15
N PHE A 48 5.93 11.46 -10.17
CA PHE A 48 5.54 10.26 -9.44
C PHE A 48 4.77 9.29 -10.32
N ILE A 49 4.96 8.00 -10.05
CA ILE A 49 4.25 6.90 -10.72
C ILE A 49 3.49 6.05 -9.70
N ARG A 50 2.38 5.47 -10.15
CA ARG A 50 1.58 4.52 -9.35
C ARG A 50 2.05 3.10 -9.66
N VAL A 51 2.62 2.42 -8.67
CA VAL A 51 3.12 1.06 -8.81
C VAL A 51 2.33 0.12 -7.91
N PRO A 52 1.90 -1.06 -8.39
CA PRO A 52 1.27 -2.06 -7.54
C PRO A 52 2.21 -2.47 -6.39
N ALA A 53 1.68 -2.58 -5.18
CA ALA A 53 2.45 -2.92 -3.98
C ALA A 53 3.18 -4.26 -4.10
N GLU A 54 2.63 -5.21 -4.88
CA GLU A 54 3.24 -6.52 -5.14
C GLU A 54 4.62 -6.43 -5.80
N HIS A 55 4.90 -5.38 -6.59
CA HIS A 55 6.20 -5.21 -7.24
C HIS A 55 7.26 -4.69 -6.25
N VAL A 56 6.83 -4.00 -5.19
CA VAL A 56 7.73 -3.37 -4.21
C VAL A 56 7.90 -4.24 -2.97
N TRP A 57 6.79 -4.75 -2.42
CA TRP A 57 6.75 -5.55 -1.19
C TRP A 57 6.74 -7.07 -1.44
N LYS A 58 6.80 -7.50 -2.71
CA LYS A 58 6.60 -8.89 -3.18
C LYS A 58 5.16 -9.36 -2.95
N LYS A 59 4.89 -10.65 -3.13
CA LYS A 59 3.59 -11.26 -2.81
C LYS A 59 3.53 -11.51 -1.29
N TYR A 60 2.42 -11.13 -0.66
CA TYR A 60 2.21 -11.49 0.73
C TYR A 60 1.94 -13.00 0.83
N GLU A 61 2.95 -13.74 1.24
CA GLU A 61 2.82 -15.16 1.57
C GLU A 61 3.05 -15.32 3.08
N PRO A 62 1.97 -15.43 3.87
CA PRO A 62 2.12 -15.70 5.29
C PRO A 62 2.82 -17.06 5.46
N TYR A 63 3.66 -17.18 6.49
CA TYR A 63 4.34 -18.44 6.78
C TYR A 63 3.31 -19.58 6.90
N ARG A 64 3.49 -20.61 6.08
CA ARG A 64 2.76 -21.87 6.16
C ARG A 64 3.76 -22.95 6.51
N MET A 65 3.48 -23.72 7.55
CA MET A 65 4.32 -24.89 7.86
C MET A 65 4.31 -25.81 6.64
N LYS A 66 5.49 -26.32 6.28
CA LYS A 66 5.62 -27.31 5.23
C LYS A 66 4.83 -28.54 5.68
N GLN A 67 3.78 -28.89 4.95
CA GLN A 67 3.15 -30.19 5.13
C GLN A 67 4.12 -31.21 4.55
N THR A 68 4.76 -32.00 5.42
CA THR A 68 5.44 -33.23 5.00
C THR A 68 4.35 -34.14 4.45
N ALA A 69 4.47 -34.55 3.19
CA ALA A 69 3.63 -35.63 2.67
C ALA A 69 4.10 -36.94 3.31
N ASP A 70 3.17 -37.72 3.86
CA ASP A 70 3.41 -39.07 4.38
C ASP A 70 3.81 -40.04 3.25
#